data_AF-W2TSA6-F1
#
_entry.id   AF-W2TSA6-F1
#
_cell.length_a   1.000
_cell.length_b   1.000
_cell.length_c   1.000
_cell.angle_alpha   90.00
_cell.angle_beta   90.00
_cell.angle_gamma   90.00
#
_symmetry.space_group_name_H-M   'P 1'
#
loop_
_entity.id
_entity.type
_entity.pdbx_description
1 polymer ?
#
loop_
_entity_poly.entity_id
_entity_poly.type
_entity_poly.pdbx_seq_one_letter_code
_entity_poly.pdbx_strand_id
1 'polypeptide(L)'
;MNFISEPMKVSDTAIKISGQGPSKCSESIMKLMFKYDSGAKNFSQIPTNHLGATIDGFSIQDQFWQKLKIPYSGAASHRNN
;
A
#
# COMPACT_ATOMS: atom_id res chain seq x y z
N MET A 1 1.62 40.79 -8.38
CA MET A 1 2.11 39.40 -8.35
C MET A 1 0.96 38.50 -7.94
N ASN A 2 0.38 37.74 -8.87
CA ASN A 2 -0.66 36.78 -8.53
C ASN A 2 0.01 35.45 -8.20
N PHE A 3 0.18 35.18 -6.90
CA PHE A 3 0.49 33.84 -6.44
C PHE A 3 -0.78 33.01 -6.61
N ILE A 4 -0.95 32.43 -7.81
CA ILE A 4 -1.77 31.24 -7.93
C ILE A 4 -1.05 30.16 -7.11
N SER A 5 -1.46 29.97 -5.87
CA SER A 5 -1.14 28.73 -5.16
C SER A 5 -1.74 27.62 -6.00
N GLU A 6 -0.91 26.85 -6.71
CA GLU A 6 -1.36 25.58 -7.26
C GLU A 6 -2.10 24.85 -6.14
N PRO A 7 -3.34 24.36 -6.37
CA PRO A 7 -4.04 23.61 -5.33
C PRO A 7 -3.10 22.46 -4.95
N MET A 8 -2.70 22.41 -3.68
CA MET A 8 -1.82 21.39 -3.14
C MET A 8 -2.39 20.04 -3.58
N LYS A 9 -1.70 19.41 -4.54
CA LYS A 9 -2.15 18.13 -5.10
C LYS A 9 -1.99 17.09 -4.01
N VAL A 10 -3.08 16.83 -3.30
CA VAL A 10 -3.16 15.72 -2.36
C VAL A 10 -2.91 14.47 -3.19
N SER A 11 -1.79 13.81 -2.92
CA SER A 11 -1.41 12.59 -3.62
C SER A 11 -2.10 11.42 -2.93
N ASP A 12 -3.00 10.74 -3.63
CA ASP A 12 -3.76 9.57 -3.16
C ASP A 12 -2.90 8.29 -3.16
N THR A 13 -1.59 8.46 -2.93
CA THR A 13 -0.59 7.41 -3.09
C THR A 13 0.54 7.58 -2.08
N ALA A 14 0.92 6.49 -1.42
CA ALA A 14 2.13 6.38 -0.62
C ALA A 14 3.29 5.80 -1.43
N ILE A 15 4.49 6.37 -1.27
CA ILE A 15 5.73 5.90 -1.89
C ILE A 15 6.60 5.27 -0.81
N LYS A 16 7.13 4.08 -1.08
CA LYS A 16 8.00 3.38 -0.13
C LYS A 16 9.35 4.07 -0.01
N ILE A 17 9.68 4.52 1.19
CA ILE A 17 11.00 5.07 1.52
C ILE A 17 11.95 3.95 1.97
N SER A 18 11.45 2.98 2.75
CA SER A 18 12.22 1.85 3.27
C SER A 18 11.33 0.63 3.56
N GLY A 19 11.95 -0.51 3.91
CA GLY A 19 11.24 -1.74 4.28
C GLY A 19 10.86 -2.66 3.10
N GLN A 20 10.13 -3.73 3.43
CA GLN A 20 9.67 -4.74 2.48
C GLN A 20 8.21 -4.49 2.08
N GLY A 21 7.91 -4.59 0.79
CA GLY A 21 6.59 -4.33 0.23
C GLY A 21 6.64 -3.61 -1.12
N PRO A 22 5.47 -3.31 -1.71
CA PRO A 22 5.35 -2.59 -2.97
C PRO A 22 6.07 -1.23 -2.93
N SER A 23 6.59 -0.78 -4.08
CA SER A 23 7.26 0.53 -4.18
C SER A 23 6.27 1.70 -4.12
N LYS A 24 5.04 1.48 -4.60
CA LYS A 24 3.97 2.46 -4.69
C LYS A 24 2.66 1.83 -4.24
N CYS A 25 1.94 2.53 -3.36
CA CYS A 25 0.64 2.10 -2.86
C CYS A 25 -0.40 3.18 -3.12
N SER A 26 -1.34 2.95 -4.06
CA SER A 26 -2.53 3.78 -4.26
C SER A 26 -3.70 3.31 -3.40
N GLU A 27 -4.73 4.14 -3.20
CA GLU A 27 -5.95 3.76 -2.47
C GLU A 27 -6.56 2.43 -2.95
N SER A 28 -6.48 2.13 -4.25
CA SER A 28 -6.96 0.89 -4.84
C SER A 28 -6.26 -0.39 -4.34
N ILE A 29 -5.06 -0.30 -3.77
CA ILE A 29 -4.34 -1.45 -3.20
C ILE A 29 -4.47 -1.51 -1.67
N MET A 30 -4.86 -0.40 -1.05
CA MET A 30 -5.06 -0.31 0.39
C MET A 30 -6.35 -1.07 0.75
N LYS A 31 -6.40 -1.64 1.95
CA LYS A 31 -7.51 -2.50 2.41
C LYS A 31 -8.18 -1.94 3.66
N LEU A 32 -7.41 -1.67 4.71
CA LEU A 32 -7.90 -1.10 5.97
C LEU A 32 -7.05 0.11 6.33
N MET A 33 -7.67 1.11 6.94
CA MET A 33 -7.01 2.30 7.45
C MET A 33 -7.01 2.30 8.97
N PHE A 34 -5.95 2.84 9.56
CA PHE A 34 -5.73 2.87 11.00
C PHE A 34 -5.32 4.25 11.47
N LYS A 35 -5.78 4.58 12.67
CA LYS A 35 -5.29 5.72 13.46
C LYS A 35 -4.61 5.20 14.72
N TYR A 36 -3.50 5.82 15.09
CA TYR A 36 -2.74 5.51 16.28
C TYR A 36 -3.25 6.33 17.46
N ASP A 37 -3.65 5.67 18.54
CA ASP A 37 -3.90 6.31 19.82
C ASP A 37 -2.60 6.30 20.64
N SER A 38 -2.03 7.48 20.86
CA SER A 38 -0.78 7.62 21.61
C SER A 38 -0.93 7.36 23.11
N GLY A 39 -2.11 7.58 23.68
CA GLY A 39 -2.41 7.30 25.08
C GLY A 39 -2.54 5.81 25.33
N ALA A 40 -3.29 5.11 24.47
CA ALA A 40 -3.46 3.65 24.55
C ALA A 40 -2.32 2.86 23.91
N LYS A 41 -1.43 3.50 23.15
CA LYS A 41 -0.35 2.90 22.36
C LYS A 41 -0.85 1.80 21.42
N ASN A 42 -2.01 2.01 20.82
CA ASN A 42 -2.65 1.02 19.97
C ASN A 42 -3.09 1.63 18.63
N PHE A 43 -3.35 0.75 17.67
CA PHE A 43 -3.99 1.13 16.43
C PHE A 43 -5.46 0.75 16.47
N SER A 44 -6.31 1.68 16.02
CA SER A 44 -7.74 1.46 15.82
C SER A 44 -8.07 1.57 14.34
N GLN A 45 -8.88 0.66 13.82
CA GLN A 45 -9.36 0.75 12.44
C GLN A 45 -10.38 1.88 12.32
N ILE A 46 -10.31 2.62 11.22
CA ILE A 46 -11.28 3.68 10.88
C ILE A 46 -12.04 3.33 9.59
N PRO A 47 -13.34 3.67 9.49
CA PRO A 47 -14.18 3.28 8.37
C PRO A 47 -14.01 4.25 7.18
N THR A 48 -12.79 4.38 6.67
CA THR A 48 -12.48 5.15 5.46
C THR A 48 -11.54 4.36 4.56
N ASN A 49 -11.67 4.56 3.25
CA ASN A 49 -10.77 4.02 2.23
C ASN A 49 -9.90 5.11 1.60
N HIS A 50 -10.04 6.36 2.05
CA HIS A 50 -9.31 7.50 1.51
C HIS A 50 -8.07 7.81 2.36
N LEU A 51 -6.96 8.03 1.67
CA LEU A 51 -5.72 8.45 2.29
C LEU A 51 -5.84 9.92 2.72
N GLY A 52 -5.41 10.22 3.94
CA GLY A 52 -5.48 11.57 4.49
C GLY A 52 -4.46 11.79 5.59
N ALA A 53 -4.27 13.05 5.97
CA ALA A 53 -3.32 13.44 7.01
C ALA A 53 -3.67 12.87 8.41
N THR A 54 -4.90 12.40 8.60
CA THR A 54 -5.37 11.79 9.86
C THR A 54 -5.13 10.27 9.93
N ILE A 55 -4.55 9.67 8.91
CA ILE A 55 -4.28 8.23 8.81
C ILE A 55 -2.83 7.97 9.25
N ASP A 56 -2.63 7.12 10.25
CA ASP A 56 -1.29 6.77 10.73
C ASP A 56 -0.77 5.46 10.13
N GLY A 57 -1.66 4.60 9.64
CA GLY A 57 -1.27 3.34 9.01
C GLY A 57 -2.36 2.78 8.11
N PHE A 58 -1.96 1.87 7.21
CA PHE A 58 -2.87 1.14 6.35
C PHE A 58 -2.39 -0.30 6.16
N SER A 59 -3.31 -1.20 5.84
CA SER A 59 -3.00 -2.54 5.33
C SER A 59 -3.14 -2.60 3.82
N ILE A 60 -2.42 -3.54 3.20
CA ILE A 60 -2.42 -3.77 1.75
C ILE A 60 -3.21 -5.05 1.46
N GLN A 61 -3.95 -5.08 0.35
CA GLN A 61 -4.67 -6.28 -0.07
C GLN A 61 -3.72 -7.46 -0.32
N ASP A 62 -4.17 -8.66 0.07
CA ASP A 62 -3.35 -9.88 0.09
C ASP A 62 -2.75 -10.24 -1.27
N GLN A 63 -3.46 -9.92 -2.35
CA GLN A 63 -3.00 -10.15 -3.73
C GLN A 63 -1.69 -9.43 -4.09
N PHE A 64 -1.40 -8.28 -3.45
CA PHE A 64 -0.18 -7.51 -3.71
C PHE A 64 1.02 -7.94 -2.85
N TRP A 65 0.78 -8.85 -1.90
CA TRP A 65 1.85 -9.53 -1.15
C TRP A 65 2.35 -10.79 -1.86
N GLN A 66 1.51 -11.40 -2.70
CA GLN A 66 1.87 -12.59 -3.45
C GLN A 66 2.90 -12.24 -4.52
N LYS A 67 4.02 -12.98 -4.53
CA LYS A 67 4.97 -12.90 -5.65
C LYS A 67 4.23 -13.31 -6.92
N LEU A 68 4.50 -12.62 -8.03
CA LEU A 68 4.02 -13.01 -9.35
C LEU A 68 4.24 -14.52 -9.52
N LYS A 69 3.16 -15.27 -9.76
CA LYS A 69 3.25 -16.69 -10.12
C LYS A 69 4.12 -16.75 -11.36
N ILE A 70 5.34 -17.27 -11.22
CA ILE A 70 6.26 -17.42 -12.34
C ILE A 70 5.54 -18.35 -13.33
N PRO A 71 5.25 -17.91 -14.57
CA PRO A 71 4.54 -18.75 -15.54
C PRO A 71 5.30 -20.02 -15.95
N TYR A 72 6.52 -20.22 -15.45
CA TYR A 72 7.42 -21.31 -15.80
C TYR A 72 7.57 -22.40 -14.73
N SER A 73 6.79 -22.40 -13.64
CA SER A 73 6.71 -23.56 -12.74
C SER A 73 5.80 -24.66 -13.31
N GLY A 74 5.99 -24.99 -14.59
CA GLY A 74 5.41 -26.13 -15.28
C GLY A 74 6.53 -27.08 -15.68
N ALA A 75 6.76 -28.09 -14.84
CA ALA A 75 7.53 -29.32 -15.07
C ALA A 75 8.92 -29.18 -15.71
N ALA A 76 9.95 -29.44 -14.91
CA ALA A 76 11.21 -29.95 -15.44
C ALA A 76 10.92 -31.14 -16.37
N SER A 77 11.20 -31.00 -17.68
CA SER A 77 11.34 -32.12 -18.61
C SER A 77 12.49 -33.00 -18.12
N HIS A 78 12.17 -33.95 -17.26
CA HIS A 78 13.09 -34.96 -16.79
C HIS A 78 12.97 -36.18 -17.71
N ARG A 79 14.05 -36.42 -18.51
CA ARG A 79 14.58 -37.72 -19.04
C ARG A 79 13.57 -38.71 -19.69
N ASN A 80 13.84 -39.38 -20.81
CA ASN A 80 15.04 -40.12 -21.19
C ASN A 80 14.89 -40.71 -22.63
N ASN A 81 16.04 -41.09 -23.21
CA ASN A 81 16.29 -42.00 -24.35
C ASN A 81 15.97 -41.50 -25.78
#